data_AF-A0AAD7RB56-F1
#
_entry.id   AF-A0AAD7RB56-F1
#
_cell.length_a   1.000
_cell.length_b   1.000
_cell.length_c   1.000
_cell.angle_alpha   90.00
_cell.angle_beta   90.00
_cell.angle_gamma   90.00
#
_symmetry.space_group_name_H-M   'P 1'
#
loop_
_entity.id
_entity.type
_entity.pdbx_description
1 polymer ?
#
loop_
_entity_poly.entity_id
_entity_poly.type
_entity_poly.pdbx_seq_one_letter_code
_entity_poly.pdbx_strand_id
1 'polypeptide(L)' 'MILITGAHKAFALYKAIEEGVNHMWTVSAFQQHPHTIFVCDEDATLELRVKTVKYFKGLMHVHNKLVDPLHTIKE' A
#
# COMPACT_ATOMS: atom_id res chain seq x y z
N MET A 1 8.78 -1.25 -3.48
CA MET A 1 7.43 -1.85 -3.57
C MET A 1 7.27 -2.84 -2.42
N ILE A 2 6.17 -2.78 -1.69
CA ILE A 2 5.88 -3.61 -0.52
C ILE A 2 4.53 -4.28 -0.75
N LEU A 3 4.50 -5.60 -0.72
CA LEU A 3 3.29 -6.42 -0.90
C LEU A 3 2.81 -6.95 0.44
N ILE A 4 1.55 -6.71 0.77
CA ILE A 4 0.95 -7.06 2.06
C ILE A 4 -0.38 -7.75 1.82
N THR A 5 -0.49 -9.00 2.25
CA THR A 5 -1.72 -9.79 2.10
C THR A 5 -2.11 -10.47 3.41
N GLY A 6 -3.42 -10.57 3.62
CA GLY A 6 -4.07 -11.24 4.74
C GLY A 6 -4.31 -10.35 5.97
N ALA A 7 -5.40 -10.66 6.68
CA ALA A 7 -5.88 -9.94 7.86
C ALA A 7 -4.86 -9.87 8.99
N HIS A 8 -4.01 -10.88 9.15
CA HIS A 8 -2.96 -10.93 10.17
C HIS A 8 -1.89 -9.85 9.99
N LYS A 9 -1.79 -9.22 8.81
CA LYS A 9 -0.87 -8.11 8.55
C LYS A 9 -1.54 -6.73 8.63
N ALA A 10 -2.86 -6.65 8.84
CA ALA A 10 -3.59 -5.39 8.83
C ALA A 10 -3.08 -4.41 9.90
N PHE A 11 -2.83 -4.91 11.11
CA PHE A 11 -2.29 -4.09 12.20
C PHE A 11 -0.90 -3.54 11.90
N ALA A 12 -0.03 -4.35 11.28
CA ALA A 12 1.30 -3.91 10.89
C ALA A 12 1.24 -2.83 9.78
N LEU A 13 0.29 -2.96 8.83
CA LEU A 13 0.07 -1.97 7.79
C LEU A 13 -0.42 -0.64 8.39
N TYR A 14 -1.37 -0.68 9.33
CA TYR A 14 -1.83 0.50 10.08
C TYR A 14 -0.66 1.25 10.75
N LYS A 15 0.19 0.51 11.48
CA LYS A 15 1.40 1.07 12.12
C LYS A 15 2.40 1.66 11.11
N ALA A 16 2.50 1.06 9.93
CA ALA A 16 3.43 1.49 8.91
C ALA A 16 3.01 2.75 8.16
N ILE A 17 1.70 3.01 8.01
CA ILE A 17 1.21 4.10 7.15
C ILE A 17 0.42 5.19 7.88
N GLU A 18 -0.30 4.87 8.96
CA GLU A 18 -1.13 5.85 9.68
C GLU A 18 -0.46 6.41 10.93
N GLU A 19 0.46 5.66 11.53
CA GLU A 19 1.33 6.15 12.59
C GLU A 19 2.61 6.78 12.03
N GLY A 20 3.35 7.49 12.88
CA GLY A 20 4.62 8.10 12.49
C GLY A 20 5.76 7.10 12.35
N VAL A 21 6.88 7.58 11.80
CA VAL A 21 8.11 6.80 11.65
C VAL A 21 8.63 6.33 13.01
N ASN A 22 8.74 5.01 13.17
CA ASN A 22 9.15 4.37 14.41
C ASN A 22 10.00 3.11 14.12
N HIS A 23 11.13 2.96 14.81
CA HIS A 23 12.03 1.80 14.65
C HIS A 23 11.40 0.47 15.10
N MET A 24 10.37 0.49 15.96
CA MET A 24 9.60 -0.70 16.31
C MET A 24 8.81 -1.27 15.13
N TRP A 25 8.51 -0.42 14.13
CA TRP A 25 7.78 -0.76 12.92
C TRP A 25 8.57 -0.27 11.71
N THR A 26 9.63 -0.99 11.37
CA THR A 26 10.64 -0.55 10.39
C THR A 26 10.08 -0.18 9.02
N VAL A 27 8.94 -0.75 8.61
CA VAL A 27 8.25 -0.39 7.36
C VAL A 27 7.79 1.07 7.34
N SER A 28 7.55 1.69 8.50
CA SER A 28 7.23 3.12 8.61
C SER A 28 8.34 4.03 8.08
N ALA A 29 9.60 3.56 8.03
CA ALA A 29 10.71 4.32 7.43
C ALA A 29 10.46 4.69 5.96
N PHE A 30 9.67 3.89 5.24
CA PHE A 30 9.33 4.16 3.84
C PHE A 30 8.39 5.36 3.64
N GLN A 31 7.84 5.94 4.71
CA GLN A 31 7.15 7.24 4.65
C GLN A 31 8.07 8.37 4.18
N GLN A 32 9.38 8.25 4.41
CA GLN A 32 10.38 9.23 3.97
C GLN A 32 11.03 8.87 2.63
N HIS A 33 10.67 7.73 2.04
CA HIS A 33 11.25 7.29 0.78
C HIS A 33 10.49 7.88 -0.41
N PRO A 34 11.17 8.47 -1.42
CA PRO A 34 10.52 9.24 -2.50
C PRO A 34 9.62 8.41 -3.42
N HIS A 35 9.86 7.09 -3.53
CA HIS A 35 9.14 6.20 -4.43
C HIS A 35 8.71 4.90 -3.75
N THR A 36 7.75 4.98 -2.84
CA THR A 36 7.18 3.80 -2.17
C THR A 36 5.82 3.46 -2.74
N ILE A 37 5.62 2.18 -3.08
CA ILE A 37 4.33 1.63 -3.50
C ILE A 37 3.97 0.50 -2.55
N PHE A 38 2.79 0.60 -1.93
CA PHE A 38 2.18 -0.46 -1.14
C PHE A 38 1.09 -1.13 -1.98
N VAL A 39 1.19 -2.45 -2.14
CA VAL A 39 0.17 -3.27 -2.78
C VAL A 39 -0.45 -4.13 -1.69
N CYS A 40 -1.76 -4.03 -1.52
CA CYS A 40 -2.49 -4.76 -0.48
C CYS A 40 -3.77 -5.39 -0.99
N ASP A 41 -4.18 -6.50 -0.37
CA ASP A 41 -5.52 -7.06 -0.51
C ASP A 41 -6.51 -6.37 0.44
N GLU A 42 -7.80 -6.65 0.29
CA GLU A 42 -8.85 -6.07 1.14
C GLU A 42 -8.66 -6.46 2.62
N ASP A 43 -8.28 -7.71 2.89
CA ASP A 43 -8.09 -8.23 4.25
C ASP A 43 -6.97 -7.50 5.00
N ALA A 44 -5.89 -7.09 4.31
CA ALA A 44 -4.83 -6.30 4.92
C ALA A 44 -5.27 -4.87 5.27
N THR A 45 -6.42 -4.38 4.81
CA THR A 45 -6.90 -3.01 5.08
C THR A 45 -7.83 -2.90 6.29
N LEU A 46 -8.12 -3.99 7.00
CA LEU A 46 -9.12 -4.03 8.08
C LEU A 46 -8.87 -3.04 9.22
N GLU A 47 -7.61 -2.77 9.56
CA GLU A 47 -7.21 -1.87 10.65
C GLU A 47 -7.01 -0.42 10.18
N LEU A 48 -7.18 -0.13 8.89
CA LEU A 48 -7.02 1.22 8.34
C LEU A 48 -8.27 2.07 8.53
N ARG A 49 -8.10 3.39 8.62
CA ARG A 49 -9.25 4.31 8.61
C ARG A 49 -9.94 4.24 7.27
N VAL A 50 -11.28 4.26 7.33
CA VAL A 50 -12.16 4.29 6.14
C VAL A 50 -11.79 5.41 5.17
N LYS A 51 -11.34 6.57 5.68
CA LYS A 51 -10.91 7.71 4.85
C LYS A 51 -9.65 7.38 4.03
N THR A 52 -8.67 6.71 4.63
CA THR A 52 -7.43 6.30 3.98
C THR A 52 -7.73 5.33 2.84
N VAL A 53 -8.54 4.31 3.12
CA VAL A 53 -8.94 3.32 2.12
C VAL A 53 -9.72 3.97 0.97
N LYS A 54 -10.71 4.82 1.28
CA LYS A 54 -11.50 5.53 0.25
C LYS A 54 -10.64 6.42 -0.65
N TYR A 55 -9.66 7.11 -0.08
CA TYR A 55 -8.75 7.96 -0.84
C TYR A 55 -7.96 7.16 -1.88
N PHE A 56 -7.27 6.10 -1.45
CA PHE A 56 -6.46 5.29 -2.36
C PHE A 56 -7.30 4.46 -3.35
N LYS A 57 -8.49 3.99 -2.94
CA LYS A 57 -9.45 3.37 -3.87
C LYS A 57 -9.89 4.34 -4.97
N GLY A 58 -10.09 5.62 -4.65
CA GLY A 58 -10.39 6.65 -5.66
C GLY A 58 -9.26 6.88 -6.67
N LEU A 59 -8.01 6.65 -6.27
CA LEU A 59 -6.83 6.79 -7.14
C LEU A 59 -6.54 5.54 -7.99
N MET A 60 -7.26 4.43 -7.80
CA MET A 60 -6.99 3.17 -8.49
C MET A 60 -7.04 3.30 -10.02
N HIS A 61 -7.92 4.15 -10.57
CA HIS A 61 -7.94 4.40 -12.01
C HIS A 61 -6.62 4.99 -12.54
N VAL A 62 -5.97 5.84 -11.75
CA VAL A 62 -4.67 6.43 -12.12
C VAL A 62 -3.56 5.41 -11.93
N HIS A 63 -3.55 4.69 -10.80
CA HIS A 63 -2.50 3.71 -10.50
C HIS A 63 -2.54 2.48 -11.41
N ASN A 64 -3.71 2.08 -11.92
CA ASN A 64 -3.81 0.96 -12.86
C ASN A 64 -3.10 1.24 -14.20
N LYS A 65 -2.88 2.52 -14.56
CA LYS A 65 -2.08 2.89 -15.73
C LYS A 65 -0.60 2.46 -15.61
N LEU A 66 -0.15 2.07 -14.41
CA LEU A 66 1.19 1.52 -14.19
C LEU A 66 1.31 0.07 -14.68
N VAL A 67 0.19 -0.64 -14.83
CA VAL A 67 0.15 -2.05 -15.24
C VAL A 67 -0.60 -2.27 -16.56
N ASP A 68 -1.34 -1.26 -17.03
CA ASP A 68 -2.17 -1.30 -18.24
C ASP A 68 -1.79 -0.14 -19.20
N PRO A 69 -1.35 -0.41 -20.45
CA PRO A 69 -1.24 -1.73 -21.09
C PRO A 69 -0.06 -2.57 -20.57
N LEU A 70 -0.31 -3.86 -20.38
CA LEU A 70 0.73 -4.82 -20.01
C LEU A 70 1.63 -5.09 -21.22
N HIS A 71 2.81 -4.47 -21.24
CA HIS A 71 3.78 -4.69 -22.30
C HIS A 71 4.30 -6.13 -22.27
N THR A 72 4.14 -6.83 -23.39
CA THR A 72 4.69 -8.17 -23.61
C THR A 72 5.90 -8.07 -24.53
N ILE A 73 6.90 -8.93 -24.35
CA ILE A 73 8.12 -8.98 -25.19
C ILE A 73 7.82 -9.59 -26.59
N LYS A 74 6.55 -9.88 -26.90
CA LYS A 74 6.17 -10.35 -28.23
C LYS A 74 6.19 -9.16 -29.18
N GLU A 75 6.93 -9.32 -30.28
CA GLU A 75 6.98 -8.38 -31.41
C GLU A 75 5.60 -7.86 -31.81
#